data_AF-A0A1G4J5H4-F1
#
_entry.id   AF-A0A1G4J5H4-F1
#
_cell.length_a   1.000
_cell.length_b   1.000
_cell.length_c   1.000
_cell.angle_alpha   90.00
_cell.angle_beta   90.00
_cell.angle_gamma   90.00
#
_symmetry.space_group_name_H-M   'P 1'
#
loop_
_entity.id
_entity.type
_entity.pdbx_description
1 polymer ?
#
loop_
_entity_poly.entity_id
_entity_poly.type
_entity_poly.pdbx_seq_one_letter_code
_entity_poly.pdbx_strand_id
1 'polypeptide(L)'
;MSFNGIGLKSAKGSSTSGHVQQSLVSSQDRKNAKDYLNRVEKTKALRPKASKNKPNRKDESILKHLSRRELELRVSEYRDNLEDMQELDKAEIDAKCQEYREQLAAEREVEEKDEKLRTAYVSRKRRTAKDEGSEDNQQRE
;
A
#
# COMPACT_ATOMS: atom_id res chain seq x y z
N MET A 1 -58.00 -8.40 2.27
CA MET A 1 -56.59 -8.13 2.62
C MET A 1 -55.72 -9.13 1.87
N SER A 2 -54.58 -8.69 1.35
CA SER A 2 -53.59 -9.57 0.70
C SER A 2 -52.82 -10.38 1.74
N PHE A 3 -52.36 -11.58 1.38
CA PHE A 3 -51.64 -12.48 2.29
C PHE A 3 -50.15 -12.07 2.38
N ASN A 4 -49.63 -11.87 3.59
CA ASN A 4 -48.24 -11.45 3.84
C ASN A 4 -47.79 -10.20 3.05
N GLY A 5 -48.72 -9.31 2.69
CA GLY A 5 -48.42 -8.13 1.88
C GLY A 5 -48.16 -8.42 0.39
N ILE A 6 -48.38 -9.66 -0.07
CA ILE A 6 -48.12 -10.13 -1.44
C ILE A 6 -49.44 -10.52 -2.12
N GLY A 7 -49.58 -10.23 -3.41
CA GLY A 7 -50.77 -10.56 -4.20
C GLY A 7 -51.81 -9.43 -4.31
N LEU A 8 -53.01 -9.78 -4.79
CA LEU A 8 -54.07 -8.81 -5.07
C LEU A 8 -54.84 -8.40 -3.80
N LYS A 9 -55.32 -7.15 -3.76
CA LYS A 9 -56.18 -6.63 -2.66
C LYS A 9 -57.54 -7.34 -2.62
N SER A 10 -58.08 -7.67 -3.80
CA SER A 10 -59.28 -8.49 -4.04
C SER A 10 -59.20 -9.08 -5.45
N ALA A 11 -59.79 -10.26 -5.68
CA ALA A 11 -59.92 -10.84 -7.01
C ALA A 11 -60.95 -10.08 -7.89
N LYS A 12 -61.84 -9.30 -7.28
CA LYS A 12 -62.83 -8.47 -7.99
C LYS A 12 -62.14 -7.42 -8.84
N GLY A 13 -62.49 -7.35 -10.13
CA GLY A 13 -61.89 -6.42 -11.10
C GLY A 13 -60.56 -6.89 -11.69
N SER A 14 -60.02 -8.04 -11.26
CA SER A 14 -58.82 -8.65 -11.86
C SER A 14 -59.13 -9.61 -13.00
N SER A 15 -60.40 -9.96 -13.23
CA SER A 15 -60.85 -10.95 -14.23
C SER A 15 -60.16 -12.33 -14.16
N THR A 16 -59.57 -12.67 -13.01
CA THR A 16 -58.89 -13.95 -12.74
C THR A 16 -59.29 -14.50 -11.37
N SER A 17 -58.86 -15.71 -11.03
CA SER A 17 -59.15 -16.37 -9.75
C SER A 17 -58.47 -15.70 -8.54
N GLY A 18 -57.50 -14.80 -8.76
CA GLY A 18 -56.68 -14.23 -7.69
C GLY A 18 -55.77 -15.24 -6.99
N HIS A 19 -55.53 -16.40 -7.60
CA HIS A 19 -54.64 -17.42 -7.06
C HIS A 19 -53.18 -16.94 -7.09
N VAL A 20 -52.53 -16.92 -5.93
CA VAL A 20 -51.14 -16.51 -5.77
C VAL A 20 -50.31 -17.74 -5.43
N GLN A 21 -49.32 -18.05 -6.26
CA GLN A 21 -48.35 -19.12 -6.03
C GLN A 21 -47.03 -18.53 -5.58
N GLN A 22 -46.38 -19.20 -4.63
CA GLN A 22 -44.99 -18.88 -4.28
C GLN A 22 -44.07 -19.33 -5.41
N SER A 23 -43.13 -18.47 -5.81
CA SER A 23 -42.10 -18.82 -6.79
C SER A 23 -41.12 -19.82 -6.18
N LEU A 24 -40.88 -20.94 -6.88
CA LEU A 24 -39.89 -21.95 -6.48
C LEU A 24 -38.45 -21.39 -6.50
N VAL A 25 -38.19 -20.34 -7.30
CA VAL A 25 -36.88 -19.68 -7.37
C VAL A 25 -36.58 -18.88 -6.10
N SER A 26 -37.61 -18.39 -5.39
CA SER A 26 -37.41 -17.60 -4.17
C SER A 26 -36.77 -18.39 -3.03
N SER A 27 -36.96 -19.72 -2.99
CA SER A 27 -36.24 -20.61 -2.06
C SER A 27 -34.76 -20.76 -2.42
N GLN A 28 -34.38 -20.48 -3.67
CA GLN A 28 -33.02 -20.59 -4.18
C GLN A 28 -32.17 -19.36 -3.82
N ASP A 29 -32.77 -18.18 -3.61
CA ASP A 29 -32.04 -16.95 -3.27
C ASP A 29 -31.24 -17.07 -1.96
N ARG A 30 -31.74 -17.86 -0.99
CA ARG A 30 -30.99 -18.17 0.24
C ARG A 30 -29.81 -19.13 0.02
N LYS A 31 -29.86 -19.97 -1.02
CA LYS A 31 -28.76 -20.88 -1.42
C LYS A 31 -27.74 -20.15 -2.31
N ASN A 32 -28.23 -19.26 -3.18
CA ASN A 32 -27.42 -18.43 -4.08
C ASN A 32 -26.46 -17.49 -3.35
N ALA A 33 -26.76 -17.09 -2.11
CA ALA A 33 -25.83 -16.31 -1.29
C ALA A 33 -24.51 -17.05 -1.04
N LYS A 34 -24.55 -18.36 -0.77
CA LYS A 34 -23.34 -19.19 -0.58
C LYS A 34 -22.60 -19.37 -1.91
N ASP A 35 -23.32 -19.62 -3.00
CA ASP A 35 -22.71 -19.79 -4.32
C ASP A 35 -22.07 -18.49 -4.84
N TYR A 36 -22.70 -17.35 -4.55
CA TYR A 36 -22.16 -16.02 -4.84
C TYR A 36 -20.89 -15.76 -4.03
N LEU A 37 -20.91 -16.00 -2.71
CA LEU A 37 -19.73 -15.84 -1.85
C LEU A 37 -18.57 -16.74 -2.30
N ASN A 38 -18.85 -18.01 -2.59
CA ASN A 38 -17.87 -18.96 -3.12
C ASN A 38 -17.27 -18.48 -4.45
N ARG A 39 -18.08 -17.88 -5.34
CA ARG A 39 -17.60 -17.30 -6.59
C ARG A 39 -16.73 -16.08 -6.33
N VAL A 40 -17.12 -15.18 -5.43
CA VAL A 40 -16.33 -14.00 -5.05
C VAL A 40 -14.99 -14.42 -4.44
N GLU A 41 -14.97 -15.42 -3.55
CA GLU A 41 -13.72 -15.94 -2.98
C GLU A 41 -12.81 -16.58 -4.03
N LYS A 42 -13.37 -17.43 -4.90
CA LYS A 42 -12.61 -18.00 -6.03
C LYS A 42 -12.04 -16.92 -6.94
N THR A 43 -12.81 -15.87 -7.27
CA THR A 43 -12.30 -14.77 -8.09
C THR A 43 -11.24 -13.94 -7.38
N LYS A 44 -11.29 -13.80 -6.05
CA LYS A 44 -10.25 -13.14 -5.26
C LYS A 44 -8.97 -13.98 -5.15
N ALA A 45 -9.10 -15.31 -5.07
CA ALA A 45 -7.98 -16.24 -5.02
C ALA A 45 -7.28 -16.38 -6.39
N LEU A 46 -8.06 -16.40 -7.48
CA LEU A 46 -7.56 -16.46 -8.85
C LEU A 46 -7.02 -15.12 -9.35
N ARG A 47 -7.32 -14.01 -8.68
CA ARG A 47 -6.71 -12.72 -8.99
C ARG A 47 -5.24 -12.81 -8.57
N PRO A 48 -4.28 -12.75 -9.49
CA PRO A 48 -2.88 -12.89 -9.11
C PRO A 48 -2.56 -11.84 -8.05
N LYS A 49 -2.07 -12.30 -6.88
CA LYS A 49 -1.56 -11.43 -5.81
C LYS A 49 -0.46 -10.46 -6.29
N ALA A 50 -0.01 -10.57 -7.54
CA ALA A 50 0.80 -9.60 -8.28
C ALA A 50 0.32 -8.14 -8.17
N SER A 51 -0.99 -7.89 -7.93
CA SER A 51 -1.48 -6.52 -7.65
C SER A 51 -1.30 -6.07 -6.20
N LYS A 52 -1.20 -6.98 -5.23
CA LYS A 52 -0.98 -6.67 -3.81
C LYS A 52 0.51 -6.68 -3.43
N ASN A 53 1.33 -7.39 -4.23
CA ASN A 53 2.75 -7.59 -3.99
C ASN A 53 3.64 -6.86 -5.02
N LYS A 54 3.11 -5.95 -5.85
CA LYS A 54 4.00 -4.95 -6.45
C LYS A 54 4.51 -4.14 -5.26
N PRO A 55 5.80 -4.24 -4.85
CA PRO A 55 6.31 -3.28 -3.89
C PRO A 55 5.99 -1.93 -4.50
N ASN A 56 5.25 -1.09 -3.78
CA ASN A 56 5.02 0.29 -4.19
C ASN A 56 6.40 0.81 -4.60
N ARG A 57 6.61 1.01 -5.90
CA ARG A 57 7.87 1.53 -6.40
C ARG A 57 7.97 2.87 -5.70
N LYS A 58 8.86 2.97 -4.71
CA LYS A 58 9.03 4.20 -3.95
C LYS A 58 9.39 5.25 -5.00
N ASP A 59 8.58 6.29 -5.09
CA ASP A 59 8.79 7.31 -6.10
C ASP A 59 10.16 7.94 -5.89
N GLU A 60 11.04 7.82 -6.89
CA GLU A 60 12.41 8.28 -6.77
C GLU A 60 12.50 9.78 -6.50
N SER A 61 11.52 10.56 -6.98
CA SER A 61 11.40 11.99 -6.69
C SER A 61 11.22 12.23 -5.19
N ILE A 62 10.31 11.51 -4.55
CA ILE A 62 10.04 11.62 -3.11
C ILE A 62 11.30 11.26 -2.31
N LEU A 63 11.98 10.17 -2.67
CA LEU A 63 13.22 9.76 -2.00
C LEU A 63 14.31 10.81 -2.10
N LYS A 64 14.51 11.41 -3.27
CA LYS A 64 15.48 12.50 -3.48
C LYS A 64 15.14 13.73 -2.64
N HIS A 65 13.86 14.08 -2.54
CA HIS A 65 13.42 15.21 -1.71
C HIS A 65 13.61 14.96 -0.22
N LEU A 66 13.29 13.75 0.27
CA LEU A 66 13.53 13.37 1.66
C LEU A 66 15.00 13.45 2.02
N SER A 67 15.88 12.91 1.16
CA SER A 67 17.33 13.04 1.33
C SER A 67 17.73 14.52 1.42
N ARG A 68 17.38 15.36 0.44
CA ARG A 68 17.72 16.80 0.50
C ARG A 68 17.20 17.48 1.77
N ARG A 69 15.98 17.16 2.19
CA ARG A 69 15.36 17.74 3.39
C ARG A 69 16.14 17.37 4.66
N GLU A 70 16.55 16.13 4.81
CA GLU A 70 17.35 15.69 5.96
C GLU A 70 18.69 16.43 6.04
N LEU A 71 19.31 16.71 4.89
CA LEU A 71 20.55 17.47 4.78
C LEU A 71 20.34 18.91 5.25
N GLU A 72 19.33 19.60 4.71
CA GLU A 72 19.02 20.98 5.11
C GLU A 72 18.54 21.08 6.57
N LEU A 73 17.86 20.05 7.08
CA LEU A 73 17.44 20.00 8.48
C LEU A 73 18.65 19.97 9.42
N ARG A 74 19.65 19.12 9.14
CA ARG A 74 20.91 19.10 9.92
C ARG A 74 21.66 20.43 9.84
N VAL A 75 21.70 21.07 8.67
CA VAL A 75 22.32 22.39 8.51
C VAL A 75 21.56 23.46 9.30
N SER A 76 20.22 23.41 9.33
CA SER A 76 19.40 24.31 10.14
C SER A 76 19.67 24.12 11.63
N GLU A 77 19.69 22.88 12.12
CA GLU A 77 20.02 22.59 13.52
C GLU A 77 21.44 23.07 13.88
N TYR A 78 22.40 22.89 12.98
CA TYR A 78 23.76 23.37 13.18
C TYR A 78 23.83 24.90 13.24
N ARG A 79 23.07 25.59 12.38
CA ARG A 79 22.94 27.04 12.41
C ARG A 79 22.36 27.53 13.73
N ASP A 80 21.27 26.93 14.19
CA ASP A 80 20.63 27.28 15.47
C ASP A 80 21.63 27.14 16.63
N ASN A 81 22.40 26.04 16.66
CA ASN A 81 23.44 25.84 17.67
C ASN A 81 24.55 26.90 17.63
N LEU A 82 24.97 27.33 16.43
CA LEU A 82 25.98 28.39 16.28
C LEU A 82 25.44 29.77 16.69
N GLU A 83 24.18 30.06 16.39
CA GLU A 83 23.52 31.31 16.78
C GLU A 83 23.34 31.39 18.31
N ASP A 84 22.99 30.27 18.97
CA ASP A 84 22.84 30.19 20.43
C ASP A 84 24.15 30.40 21.18
N MET A 85 25.29 29.98 20.62
CA MET A 85 26.60 30.14 21.25
C MET A 85 27.10 31.60 21.23
N GLN A 86 26.47 32.52 20.49
CA GLN A 86 26.80 33.96 20.40
C GLN A 86 28.27 34.32 20.06
N GLU A 87 29.09 33.34 19.69
CA GLU A 87 30.54 33.51 19.51
C GLU A 87 30.94 33.98 18.10
N LEU A 88 30.01 33.95 17.14
CA LEU A 88 30.33 34.20 15.73
C LEU A 88 29.42 35.25 15.08
N ASP A 89 30.00 35.98 14.12
CA ASP A 89 29.22 36.88 13.27
C ASP A 89 28.42 36.10 12.22
N LYS A 90 27.34 36.70 11.71
CA LYS A 90 26.41 36.07 10.75
C LYS A 90 27.13 35.55 9.50
N ALA A 91 28.12 36.30 9.01
CA ALA A 91 28.90 35.89 7.83
C ALA A 91 29.75 34.63 8.10
N GLU A 92 30.29 34.49 9.32
CA GLU A 92 31.07 33.33 9.71
C GLU A 92 30.17 32.10 9.97
N ILE A 93 28.97 32.32 10.51
CA ILE A 93 27.95 31.28 10.68
C ILE A 93 27.54 30.73 9.30
N ASP A 94 27.26 31.60 8.33
CA ASP A 94 26.88 31.18 6.98
C ASP A 94 28.02 30.40 6.29
N ALA A 95 29.28 30.81 6.47
CA ALA A 95 30.45 30.10 5.95
C ALA A 95 30.58 28.69 6.57
N LYS A 96 30.48 28.57 7.90
CA LYS A 96 30.51 27.27 8.58
C LYS A 96 29.34 26.38 8.18
N CYS A 97 28.14 26.94 7.99
CA CYS A 97 26.99 26.19 7.51
C CYS A 97 27.18 25.68 6.08
N GLN A 98 27.86 26.44 5.22
CA GLN A 98 28.20 26.00 3.87
C GLN A 98 29.24 24.88 3.88
N GLU A 99 30.30 25.02 4.67
CA GLU A 99 31.29 23.95 4.88
C GLU A 99 30.62 22.67 5.42
N TYR A 100 29.72 22.82 6.40
CA TYR A 100 28.98 21.70 6.97
C TYR A 100 28.04 21.03 5.95
N ARG A 101 27.40 21.82 5.07
CA ARG A 101 26.59 21.30 3.97
C ARG A 101 27.43 20.47 3.00
N GLU A 102 28.63 20.94 2.63
CA GLU A 102 29.55 20.21 1.75
C GLU A 102 30.06 18.91 2.39
N GLN A 103 30.39 18.95 3.69
CA GLN A 103 30.80 17.77 4.45
C GLN A 103 29.72 16.69 4.48
N LEU A 104 28.48 17.05 4.83
CA LEU A 104 27.35 16.13 4.88
C LEU A 104 26.99 15.55 3.50
N ALA A 105 27.13 16.35 2.44
CA ALA A 105 26.94 15.86 1.07
C ALA A 105 27.99 14.82 0.69
N ALA A 106 29.27 15.07 1.03
CA ALA A 106 30.36 14.13 0.77
C ALA A 106 30.21 12.82 1.57
N GLU A 107 29.85 12.90 2.85
CA GLU A 107 29.60 11.72 3.70
C GLU A 107 28.51 10.83 3.09
N ARG A 108 27.41 11.42 2.65
CA ARG A 108 26.32 10.70 1.99
C ARG A 108 26.71 10.03 0.69
N GLU A 109 27.53 10.69 -0.14
CA GLU A 109 28.02 10.07 -1.36
C GLU A 109 28.87 8.81 -1.08
N VAL A 110 29.65 8.83 0.00
CA VAL A 110 30.43 7.67 0.45
C VAL A 110 29.50 6.56 0.94
N GLU A 111 28.53 6.89 1.79
CA GLU A 111 27.52 5.93 2.26
C GLU A 111 26.75 5.29 1.11
N GLU A 112 26.30 6.07 0.13
CA GLU A 112 25.61 5.55 -1.05
C GLU A 112 26.49 4.60 -1.88
N LYS A 113 27.78 4.90 -2.04
CA LYS A 113 28.73 4.03 -2.76
C LYS A 113 28.93 2.72 -1.98
N ASP A 114 29.09 2.79 -0.67
CA ASP A 114 29.22 1.63 0.21
C ASP A 114 27.97 0.75 0.20
N GLU A 115 26.78 1.35 0.26
CA GLU A 115 25.52 0.62 0.14
C GLU A 115 25.37 -0.06 -1.23
N LYS A 116 25.73 0.63 -2.32
CA LYS A 116 25.75 0.04 -3.66
C LYS A 116 26.70 -1.15 -3.72
N LEU A 117 27.88 -1.06 -3.11
CA LEU A 117 28.84 -2.18 -3.04
C LEU A 117 28.32 -3.35 -2.21
N ARG A 118 27.72 -3.07 -1.05
CA ARG A 118 27.12 -4.09 -0.16
C ARG A 118 25.96 -4.82 -0.83
N THR A 119 25.16 -4.11 -1.62
CA THR A 119 23.99 -4.66 -2.32
C THR A 119 24.34 -5.29 -3.67
N ALA A 120 25.45 -4.90 -4.31
CA ALA A 120 25.91 -5.47 -5.56
C ALA A 120 26.23 -6.98 -5.44
N TYR A 121 26.79 -7.41 -4.31
CA TYR A 121 27.11 -8.81 -4.08
C TYR A 121 26.09 -9.50 -3.16
N VAL A 122 24.97 -9.95 -3.75
CA VAL A 122 24.04 -10.88 -3.07
C VAL A 122 24.46 -12.31 -3.36
N SER A 123 24.84 -13.06 -2.32
CA SER A 123 25.27 -14.46 -2.47
C SER A 123 24.19 -15.30 -3.14
N ARG A 124 24.61 -16.26 -3.98
CA ARG A 124 23.70 -17.15 -4.74
C ARG A 124 22.69 -17.84 -3.82
N LYS A 125 23.13 -18.26 -2.63
CA LYS A 125 22.29 -18.88 -1.57
C LYS A 125 21.17 -17.95 -1.05
N ARG A 126 21.40 -16.63 -1.00
CA ARG A 126 20.35 -15.65 -0.64
C ARG A 126 19.39 -15.37 -1.79
N ARG A 127 19.83 -15.49 -3.06
CA ARG A 127 18.95 -15.34 -4.23
C ARG A 127 18.01 -16.54 -4.34
N THR A 128 18.54 -17.76 -4.27
CA THR A 128 17.74 -18.99 -4.33
C THR A 128 16.76 -19.11 -3.18
N ALA A 129 17.16 -18.77 -1.94
CA ALA A 129 16.24 -18.79 -0.79
C ALA A 129 15.09 -17.77 -0.89
N LYS A 130 15.28 -16.66 -1.63
CA LYS A 130 14.24 -15.65 -1.83
C LYS A 130 13.23 -16.08 -2.91
N ASP A 131 13.70 -16.81 -3.93
CA ASP A 131 12.85 -17.44 -4.94
C ASP A 131 12.09 -18.65 -4.35
N GLU A 132 12.76 -19.55 -3.61
CA GLU A 132 12.12 -20.72 -2.96
C GLU A 132 11.09 -20.31 -1.89
N GLY A 133 11.38 -19.29 -1.06
CA GLY A 133 10.39 -18.75 -0.10
C GLY A 133 9.20 -18.04 -0.76
N SER A 134 9.31 -17.69 -2.05
CA SER A 134 8.20 -17.18 -2.85
C SER A 134 7.37 -18.30 -3.51
N GLU A 135 7.96 -19.48 -3.74
CA GLU A 135 7.29 -20.68 -4.28
C GLU A 135 6.60 -21.49 -3.17
N ASP A 136 7.22 -21.66 -2.00
CA ASP A 136 6.61 -22.37 -0.85
C ASP A 136 5.37 -21.65 -0.30
N ASN A 137 5.34 -20.32 -0.38
CA ASN A 137 4.16 -19.51 -0.04
C ASN A 137 3.06 -19.54 -1.13
N GLN A 138 3.34 -20.09 -2.31
CA GLN A 138 2.34 -20.34 -3.35
C GLN A 138 1.71 -21.74 -3.24
N GLN A 139 2.31 -22.66 -2.47
CA GLN A 139 1.83 -24.05 -2.30
C GLN A 139 1.11 -24.33 -0.97
N ARG A 140 1.12 -23.37 -0.02
CA ARG A 140 0.48 -23.50 1.30
C ARG A 140 -0.82 -22.70 1.49
N GLU A 141 -1.38 -22.13 0.42
CA GLU A 141 -2.74 -21.56 0.38
C GLU A 141 -3.64 -22.36 -0.57
#